data_AF-A0A9X6N450-F1
#
_entry.id   AF-A0A9X6N450-F1
#
_cell.length_a   1.000
_cell.length_b   1.000
_cell.length_c   1.000
_cell.angle_alpha   90.00
_cell.angle_beta   90.00
_cell.angle_gamma   90.00
#
_symmetry.space_group_name_H-M   'P 1'
#
loop_
_entity.id
_entity.type
_entity.pdbx_description
1 polymer ?
#
loop_
_entity_poly.entity_id
_entity_poly.type
_entity_poly.pdbx_seq_one_letter_code
_entity_poly.pdbx_strand_id
1 'polypeptide(L)'
;MVNNIHFKNLNTNLSEAELDCGKLAIIITSFEQNIAIYLQKPTLNGISAIAKEIETDDEKLRILSTIETLIKKINEKHEIPYPPYCENYISEIYKVWKNNRNQGVTTKII
;
A
#
# COMPACT_ATOMS: atom_id res chain seq x y z
N MET A 1 5.43 21.84 0.10
CA MET A 1 6.85 21.48 -0.21
C MET A 1 6.86 20.14 -0.93
N VAL A 2 7.65 19.99 -2.00
CA VAL A 2 7.72 18.75 -2.79
C VAL A 2 9.05 18.06 -2.52
N ASN A 3 9.02 16.80 -2.10
CA ASN A 3 10.19 16.00 -1.76
C ASN A 3 10.35 14.83 -2.74
N ASN A 4 11.58 14.58 -3.18
CA ASN A 4 11.92 13.37 -3.94
C ASN A 4 12.38 12.28 -2.98
N ILE A 5 11.64 11.18 -2.93
CA ILE A 5 11.92 10.02 -2.07
C ILE A 5 12.40 8.87 -2.96
N HIS A 6 13.39 8.12 -2.51
CA HIS A 6 13.91 6.97 -3.24
C HIS A 6 13.81 5.69 -2.42
N PHE A 7 13.03 4.73 -2.92
CA PHE A 7 12.81 3.42 -2.31
C PHE A 7 13.71 2.38 -2.96
N LYS A 8 14.90 2.18 -2.37
CA LYS A 8 15.89 1.20 -2.83
C LYS A 8 15.39 -0.25 -2.74
N ASN A 9 14.45 -0.56 -1.85
CA ASN A 9 13.95 -1.93 -1.63
C ASN A 9 12.79 -2.29 -2.57
N LEU A 10 12.43 -1.39 -3.49
CA LEU A 10 11.33 -1.53 -4.45
C LEU A 10 11.88 -1.66 -5.87
N ASN A 11 12.83 -2.58 -6.08
CA ASN A 11 13.43 -2.84 -7.40
C ASN A 11 13.72 -4.32 -7.64
N THR A 12 13.36 -4.77 -8.83
CA THR A 12 13.92 -5.88 -9.62
C THR A 12 13.99 -7.31 -9.09
N ASN A 13 13.92 -7.55 -7.79
CA ASN A 13 13.83 -8.90 -7.23
C ASN A 13 12.46 -9.19 -6.59
N LEU A 14 11.56 -8.21 -6.62
CA LEU A 14 10.17 -8.41 -6.20
C LEU A 14 9.38 -9.03 -7.36
N SER A 15 8.57 -10.02 -7.04
CA SER A 15 7.46 -10.44 -7.90
C SER A 15 6.52 -9.27 -8.18
N GLU A 16 5.70 -9.37 -9.23
CA GLU A 16 4.73 -8.33 -9.54
C GLU A 16 3.73 -8.13 -8.37
N ALA A 17 3.35 -9.21 -7.68
CA ALA A 17 2.49 -9.17 -6.51
C ALA A 17 3.12 -8.40 -5.35
N GLU A 18 4.37 -8.71 -5.00
CA GLU A 18 5.10 -8.01 -3.93
C GLU A 18 5.31 -6.53 -4.26
N LEU A 19 5.59 -6.22 -5.53
CA LEU A 19 5.72 -4.86 -6.00
C LEU A 19 4.41 -4.07 -5.86
N ASP A 20 3.28 -4.64 -6.29
CA ASP A 20 1.98 -3.99 -6.17
C ASP A 20 1.56 -3.81 -4.70
N CYS A 21 1.77 -4.82 -3.85
CA CYS A 21 1.53 -4.73 -2.41
C CYS A 21 2.41 -3.67 -1.74
N GLY A 22 3.69 -3.60 -2.11
CA GLY A 22 4.61 -2.58 -1.60
C GLY A 22 4.21 -1.16 -2.01
N LYS A 23 3.75 -0.97 -3.24
CA LYS A 23 3.18 0.32 -3.70
C LYS A 23 1.95 0.70 -2.89
N LEU A 24 1.03 -0.26 -2.67
CA LEU A 24 -0.19 -0.04 -1.89
C LEU A 24 0.13 0.41 -0.46
N ALA A 25 1.04 -0.30 0.20
CA ALA A 25 1.45 0.02 1.57
C ALA A 25 2.04 1.44 1.69
N ILE A 26 2.89 1.86 0.74
CA ILE A 26 3.47 3.20 0.73
C ILE A 26 2.38 4.26 0.55
N ILE A 27 1.49 4.08 -0.42
CA ILE A 27 0.44 5.06 -0.73
C ILE A 27 -0.50 5.21 0.47
N ILE A 28 -0.97 4.11 1.06
CA ILE A 28 -1.86 4.15 2.24
C ILE A 28 -1.16 4.83 3.43
N THR A 29 0.04 4.39 3.79
CA THR A 29 0.77 4.95 4.95
C THR A 29 1.02 6.44 4.81
N SER A 30 1.29 6.91 3.59
CA SER A 30 1.50 8.34 3.31
C SER A 30 0.18 9.10 3.34
N PHE A 31 -0.87 8.54 2.76
CA PHE A 31 -2.19 9.13 2.75
C PHE A 31 -2.74 9.34 4.18
N GLU A 32 -2.57 8.37 5.07
CA GLU A 32 -2.92 8.49 6.50
C GLU A 32 -2.14 9.62 7.21
N GLN A 33 -1.01 10.07 6.67
CA GLN A 33 -0.22 11.21 7.17
C GLN A 33 -0.48 12.52 6.41
N ASN A 34 -1.55 12.60 5.61
CA ASN A 34 -1.87 13.73 4.75
C ASN A 34 -0.80 14.01 3.67
N ILE A 35 -0.10 12.97 3.19
CA ILE A 35 0.94 13.06 2.16
C ILE A 35 0.52 12.28 0.91
N ALA A 36 0.51 12.96 -0.24
CA ALA A 36 0.40 12.35 -1.55
C ALA A 36 1.76 11.81 -1.99
N ILE A 37 1.83 10.54 -2.38
CA ILE A 37 3.01 9.94 -3.02
C ILE A 37 2.69 9.51 -4.45
N TYR A 38 3.49 9.98 -5.40
CA TYR A 38 3.44 9.59 -6.80
C TYR A 38 4.66 8.74 -7.14
N LEU A 39 4.45 7.43 -7.21
CA LEU A 39 5.50 6.45 -7.50
C LEU A 39 5.86 6.49 -9.00
N GLN A 40 7.14 6.66 -9.29
CA GLN A 40 7.66 6.60 -10.66
C GLN A 40 7.86 5.15 -11.10
N LYS A 41 8.17 4.96 -12.39
CA LYS A 41 8.44 3.63 -12.94
C LYS A 41 9.60 2.95 -12.20
N PRO A 42 9.45 1.68 -11.76
CA PRO A 42 10.55 0.94 -11.17
C PRO A 42 11.75 0.86 -12.10
N THR A 43 12.95 0.97 -11.52
CA THR A 43 14.23 0.80 -12.21
C THR A 43 15.05 -0.29 -11.53
N LEU A 44 16.21 -0.66 -12.10
CA LEU A 44 17.19 -1.55 -11.47
C LEU A 44 17.65 -1.03 -10.09
N ASN A 45 17.56 0.27 -9.84
CA ASN A 45 18.11 0.92 -8.64
C ASN A 45 17.07 1.25 -7.57
N GLY A 46 15.78 1.11 -7.87
CA GLY A 46 14.70 1.42 -6.94
C GLY A 46 13.47 1.96 -7.65
N ILE A 47 12.48 2.35 -6.85
CA ILE A 47 11.42 3.27 -7.26
C ILE A 47 11.73 4.64 -6.67
N SER A 48 11.74 5.66 -7.50
CA SER A 48 11.70 7.04 -7.04
C SER A 48 10.25 7.50 -6.93
N ALA A 49 9.99 8.47 -6.07
CA ALA A 49 8.67 8.99 -5.84
C ALA A 49 8.70 10.48 -5.55
N ILE A 50 7.63 11.16 -5.94
CA ILE A 50 7.39 12.55 -5.59
C ILE A 50 6.39 12.55 -4.45
N ALA A 51 6.77 13.18 -3.32
CA ALA A 51 5.92 13.32 -2.16
C ALA A 51 5.55 14.80 -1.95
N LYS A 52 4.29 15.06 -1.63
CA LYS A 52 3.82 16.39 -1.24
C LYS A 52 2.67 16.30 -0.24
N GLU A 53 2.45 17.37 0.51
CA GLU A 53 1.26 17.48 1.35
C GLU A 53 0.00 17.56 0.48
N ILE A 54 -1.11 16.99 0.96
CA ILE A 54 -2.39 17.05 0.29
C ILE A 54 -3.07 18.37 0.67
N GLU A 55 -3.34 19.22 -0.32
CA GLU A 55 -3.82 20.58 -0.10
C GLU A 55 -5.32 20.72 -0.39
N THR A 56 -5.90 19.78 -1.14
CA THR A 56 -7.30 19.85 -1.61
C THR A 56 -8.04 18.52 -1.45
N ASP A 57 -9.36 18.59 -1.28
CA ASP A 57 -10.20 17.39 -1.19
C ASP A 57 -10.28 16.63 -2.53
N ASP A 58 -10.19 17.32 -3.67
CA ASP A 58 -10.08 16.69 -4.98
C ASP A 58 -8.84 15.79 -5.10
N GLU A 59 -7.72 16.22 -4.52
CA GLU A 59 -6.50 15.41 -4.46
C GLU A 59 -6.68 14.19 -3.55
N LYS A 60 -7.35 14.35 -2.40
CA LYS A 60 -7.71 13.21 -1.55
C LYS A 60 -8.54 12.19 -2.31
N LEU A 61 -9.57 12.62 -3.03
CA LEU A 61 -10.44 11.74 -3.82
C LEU A 61 -9.67 11.00 -4.93
N ARG A 62 -8.73 11.67 -5.60
CA ARG A 62 -7.86 11.02 -6.61
C ARG A 62 -6.94 9.96 -6.01
N ILE A 63 -6.38 10.23 -4.84
CA ILE A 63 -5.51 9.27 -4.14
C ILE A 63 -6.34 8.07 -3.66
N LEU A 64 -7.52 8.29 -3.08
CA LEU A 64 -8.46 7.23 -2.71
C LEU A 64 -8.83 6.35 -3.90
N SER A 65 -9.16 6.94 -5.04
CA SER A 65 -9.44 6.21 -6.28
C SER A 65 -8.25 5.36 -6.74
N THR A 66 -7.02 5.88 -6.56
CA THR A 66 -5.79 5.14 -6.85
C THR A 66 -5.59 3.95 -5.91
N ILE A 67 -5.85 4.13 -4.61
CA ILE A 67 -5.80 3.07 -3.60
C ILE A 67 -6.79 1.96 -3.94
N GLU A 68 -8.06 2.31 -4.19
CA GLU A 68 -9.12 1.35 -4.55
C GLU A 68 -8.79 0.58 -5.83
N THR A 69 -8.27 1.27 -6.84
CA THR A 69 -7.85 0.63 -8.10
C THR A 69 -6.73 -0.39 -7.86
N LEU A 70 -5.77 -0.06 -6.98
CA LEU A 70 -4.65 -0.93 -6.69
C LEU A 70 -5.06 -2.13 -5.83
N ILE A 71 -5.94 -1.93 -4.84
CA ILE A 71 -6.58 -3.02 -4.07
C ILE A 71 -7.28 -3.98 -5.02
N LYS A 72 -8.13 -3.45 -5.91
CA LYS A 72 -8.84 -4.26 -6.91
C LYS A 72 -7.86 -5.03 -7.80
N LYS A 73 -6.83 -4.37 -8.32
CA LYS A 73 -5.79 -5.03 -9.13
C LYS A 73 -5.16 -6.19 -8.36
N ILE A 74 -4.81 -5.99 -7.09
CA ILE A 74 -4.15 -7.03 -6.29
C ILE A 74 -5.11 -8.19 -6.01
N ASN A 75 -6.37 -7.91 -5.65
CA ASN A 75 -7.40 -8.91 -5.42
C ASN A 75 -7.65 -9.77 -6.67
N GLU A 76 -7.78 -9.14 -7.84
CA GLU A 76 -8.16 -9.82 -9.07
C GLU A 76 -6.96 -10.49 -9.76
N LYS A 77 -5.79 -9.85 -9.77
CA LYS A 77 -4.62 -10.33 -10.52
C LYS A 77 -3.74 -11.28 -9.71
N HIS A 78 -3.62 -11.02 -8.41
CA HIS A 78 -2.71 -11.78 -7.54
C HIS A 78 -3.47 -12.67 -6.55
N GLU A 79 -4.81 -12.62 -6.56
CA GLU A 79 -5.68 -13.41 -5.67
C GLU A 79 -5.39 -13.20 -4.17
N ILE A 80 -4.85 -12.02 -3.81
CA ILE A 80 -4.58 -11.65 -2.42
C ILE A 80 -5.77 -10.83 -1.91
N PRO A 81 -6.55 -11.32 -0.93
CA PRO A 81 -7.83 -10.72 -0.58
C PRO A 81 -7.66 -9.50 0.35
N TYR A 82 -7.51 -8.32 -0.24
CA TYR A 82 -7.61 -7.05 0.46
C TYR A 82 -9.06 -6.54 0.47
N PRO A 83 -9.59 -6.09 1.62
CA PRO A 83 -10.86 -5.38 1.64
C PRO A 83 -10.73 -4.01 0.97
N PRO A 84 -11.85 -3.36 0.57
CA PRO A 84 -11.87 -1.95 0.16
C PRO A 84 -11.19 -1.06 1.20
N TYR A 85 -10.69 0.09 0.76
CA TYR A 85 -10.06 1.03 1.68
C TYR A 85 -11.08 1.61 2.66
N CYS A 86 -10.64 1.80 3.90
CA CYS A 86 -11.39 2.49 4.95
C CYS A 86 -10.46 3.38 5.75
N GLU A 87 -11.00 4.41 6.40
CA GLU A 87 -10.22 5.26 7.30
C GLU A 87 -9.61 4.40 8.43
N ASN A 88 -8.32 4.60 8.73
CA ASN A 88 -7.52 3.76 9.63
C ASN A 88 -7.27 2.32 9.14
N TYR A 89 -7.21 2.11 7.82
CA TYR A 89 -6.95 0.82 7.19
C TYR A 89 -5.77 0.05 7.83
N ILE A 90 -4.66 0.74 8.14
CA ILE A 90 -3.49 0.12 8.78
C ILE A 90 -3.82 -0.36 10.20
N SER A 91 -4.61 0.42 10.95
CA SER A 91 -5.09 0.06 12.28
C SER A 91 -6.03 -1.14 12.23
N GLU A 92 -6.92 -1.19 11.25
CA GLU A 92 -7.84 -2.32 11.04
C GLU A 92 -7.10 -3.61 10.66
N ILE A 93 -6.11 -3.55 9.76
CA ILE A 93 -5.23 -4.70 9.47
C ILE A 93 -4.51 -5.16 10.73
N TYR A 94 -3.97 -4.23 11.53
CA TYR A 94 -3.26 -4.58 12.76
C TYR A 94 -4.20 -5.23 13.79
N LYS A 95 -5.45 -4.75 13.92
CA LYS A 95 -6.47 -5.38 14.77
C LYS A 95 -6.79 -6.79 14.31
N VAL A 96 -7.00 -7.01 13.00
CA VAL A 96 -7.26 -8.35 12.43
C VAL A 96 -6.08 -9.29 12.71
N TRP A 97 -4.86 -8.86 12.45
CA TRP A 97 -3.66 -9.67 12.71
C TRP A 97 -3.48 -9.99 14.20
N LYS A 98 -3.64 -9.00 15.09
CA LYS A 98 -3.53 -9.17 16.54
C LYS A 98 -4.62 -10.11 17.09
N ASN A 99 -5.85 -9.99 16.60
CA ASN A 99 -6.95 -10.85 16.99
C ASN A 99 -6.71 -12.31 16.52
N ASN A 100 -6.21 -12.52 15.31
CA ASN A 100 -5.84 -13.85 14.81
C ASN A 100 -4.69 -14.49 15.60
N ARG A 101 -3.75 -13.69 16.12
CA ARG A 101 -2.64 -14.18 16.96
C ARG A 101 -3.10 -14.55 18.38
N ASN A 102 -4.12 -13.88 18.89
CA ASN A 102 -4.67 -14.11 20.24
C ASN A 102 -5.79 -15.18 20.28
N GLN A 103 -6.25 -15.67 19.12
CA GLN A 103 -7.28 -16.71 19.00
C GLN A 103 -6.74 -18.14 18.79
N GLY A 104 -5.43 -18.38 18.96
CA GLY A 104 -4.84 -19.72 19.11
C GLY A 104 -5.38 -20.80 18.17
N VAL A 105 -4.89 -20.89 16.93
CA VAL A 105 -5.11 -22.08 16.10
C VAL A 105 -3.78 -22.76 15.79
N THR A 106 -3.58 -23.83 16.54
CA THR A 106 -2.87 -25.05 16.20
C THR A 106 -3.23 -25.51 14.78
N THR A 107 -2.46 -25.16 13.76
CA THR A 107 -2.54 -25.86 12.47
C THR A 107 -1.61 -27.07 12.56
N LYS A 108 -2.17 -28.22 12.96
CA LYS A 108 -1.57 -29.52 12.61
C LYS A 108 -1.58 -29.61 11.08
N ILE A 109 -0.39 -29.60 10.49
CA ILE A 109 -0.18 -29.99 9.10
C ILE A 109 -0.32 -31.52 9.08
N ILE A 110 -1.32 -32.04 8.36
CA ILE A 110 -1.30 -33.40 7.81
C ILE A 110 -0.77 -33.25 6.38
#